data_AF-A0A817AEV2-F1
#
_entry.id   AF-A0A817AEV2-F1
#
_cell.length_a   1.000
_cell.length_b   1.000
_cell.length_c   1.000
_cell.angle_alpha   90.00
_cell.angle_beta   90.00
_cell.angle_gamma   90.00
#
_symmetry.space_group_name_H-M   'P 1'
#
loop_
_entity.id
_entity.type
_entity.pdbx_description
1 polymer ?
#
loop_
_entity_poly.entity_id
_entity_poly.type
_entity_poly.pdbx_seq_one_letter_code
_entity_poly.pdbx_strand_id
1 'polypeptide(L)'
;MGMKKNLVVFLQTIRDKNPNVQFQKLIGTNVPFLNAFVKNQNGELSTRVYHHPILPRYTLPYVVGHSKLAHGDWFRSALIRAVCYCSSIENFNLERIYLELTCLANGYSIFFVENNVHHFFGYFHADTMRYLKDQTIQNDQRRELYEA
;
A
#
# COMPACT_ATOMS: atom_id res chain seq x y z
N MET A 1 -21.73 -24.27 16.01
CA MET A 1 -20.60 -25.23 15.91
C MET A 1 -20.42 -25.87 14.52
N GLY A 2 -21.30 -25.63 13.53
CA GLY A 2 -21.28 -26.31 12.21
C GLY A 2 -20.34 -25.74 11.13
N MET A 3 -20.00 -24.44 11.15
CA MET A 3 -19.20 -23.80 10.08
C MET A 3 -17.71 -24.19 10.10
N LYS A 4 -17.13 -24.39 11.29
CA LYS A 4 -15.70 -24.72 11.46
C LYS A 4 -15.34 -26.10 10.88
N LYS A 5 -16.24 -27.09 11.00
CA LYS A 5 -16.05 -28.44 10.43
C LYS A 5 -16.01 -28.38 8.89
N ASN A 6 -16.80 -27.50 8.28
CA ASN A 6 -16.87 -27.35 6.83
C ASN A 6 -15.58 -26.75 6.23
N LEU A 7 -15.03 -25.71 6.86
CA LEU A 7 -13.80 -25.06 6.37
C LEU A 7 -12.57 -25.99 6.42
N VAL A 8 -12.43 -26.81 7.46
CA VAL A 8 -11.28 -27.73 7.57
C VAL A 8 -11.33 -28.78 6.47
N VAL A 9 -12.50 -29.39 6.25
CA VAL A 9 -12.71 -30.38 5.18
C VAL A 9 -12.48 -29.76 3.80
N PHE A 10 -12.95 -28.54 3.58
CA PHE A 10 -12.73 -27.80 2.34
C PHE A 10 -11.24 -27.54 2.07
N LEU A 11 -10.52 -27.02 3.08
CA LEU A 11 -9.08 -26.75 2.96
C LEU A 11 -8.28 -28.03 2.69
N GLN A 12 -8.66 -29.15 3.31
CA GLN A 12 -8.03 -30.45 3.05
C GLN A 12 -8.31 -30.91 1.61
N THR A 13 -9.57 -30.82 1.16
CA THR A 13 -9.96 -31.19 -0.21
C THR A 13 -9.18 -30.39 -1.26
N ILE A 14 -8.97 -29.09 -1.03
CA ILE A 14 -8.20 -28.26 -1.96
C ILE A 14 -6.72 -28.61 -1.95
N ARG A 15 -6.13 -28.90 -0.77
CA ARG A 15 -4.73 -29.37 -0.66
C ARG A 15 -4.51 -30.68 -1.40
N ASP A 16 -5.41 -31.65 -1.21
CA ASP A 16 -5.30 -32.96 -1.83
C ASP A 16 -5.39 -32.87 -3.37
N LYS A 17 -6.22 -31.96 -3.89
CA LYS A 17 -6.33 -31.68 -5.33
C LYS A 17 -5.14 -30.89 -5.90
N ASN A 18 -4.38 -30.19 -5.07
CA ASN A 18 -3.30 -29.29 -5.49
C ASN A 18 -2.04 -29.52 -4.64
N PRO A 19 -1.39 -30.69 -4.74
CA PRO A 19 -0.27 -31.07 -3.86
C PRO A 19 0.93 -30.13 -3.99
N ASN A 20 1.05 -29.44 -5.13
CA ASN A 20 2.14 -28.49 -5.40
C ASN A 20 1.84 -27.05 -4.93
N VAL A 21 0.67 -26.80 -4.33
CA VAL A 21 0.25 -25.47 -3.87
C VAL A 21 0.24 -25.44 -2.34
N GLN A 22 1.06 -24.57 -1.75
CA GLN A 22 1.10 -24.41 -0.30
C GLN A 22 0.02 -23.42 0.16
N PHE A 23 -1.00 -23.94 0.85
CA PHE A 23 -2.06 -23.11 1.44
C PHE A 23 -1.72 -22.70 2.86
N GLN A 24 -1.47 -21.40 3.07
CA GLN A 24 -1.31 -20.82 4.40
C GLN A 24 -2.67 -20.33 4.93
N LYS A 25 -2.97 -20.64 6.19
CA LYS A 25 -4.13 -20.11 6.91
C LYS A 25 -3.65 -19.13 7.95
N LEU A 26 -4.08 -17.88 7.85
CA LEU A 26 -3.80 -16.84 8.82
C LEU A 26 -5.12 -16.46 9.52
N ILE A 27 -5.11 -16.40 10.86
CA ILE A 27 -6.25 -15.98 11.67
C ILE A 27 -5.75 -14.89 12.62
N GLY A 28 -6.39 -13.73 12.57
CA GLY A 28 -6.07 -12.63 13.47
C GLY A 28 -6.97 -11.43 13.21
N THR A 29 -6.89 -10.44 14.09
CA THR A 29 -7.50 -9.11 13.87
C THR A 29 -6.71 -8.28 12.86
N ASN A 30 -5.47 -8.67 12.58
CA ASN A 30 -4.57 -8.04 11.62
C ASN A 30 -3.86 -9.14 10.82
N VAL A 31 -3.95 -9.11 9.49
CA VAL A 31 -3.36 -10.13 8.63
C VAL A 31 -2.78 -9.49 7.37
N PRO A 32 -1.49 -9.69 7.05
CA PRO A 32 -0.96 -9.38 5.72
C PRO A 32 -1.42 -10.42 4.70
N PHE A 33 -1.93 -9.97 3.56
CA PHE A 33 -2.36 -10.83 2.46
C PHE A 33 -2.17 -10.11 1.13
N LEU A 34 -1.42 -10.71 0.19
CA LEU A 34 -1.18 -10.18 -1.16
C LEU A 34 -0.86 -8.67 -1.19
N ASN A 35 0.15 -8.23 -0.44
CA ASN A 35 0.57 -6.83 -0.33
C ASN A 35 -0.47 -5.86 0.27
N ALA A 36 -1.57 -6.38 0.82
CA ALA A 36 -2.52 -5.62 1.63
C ALA A 36 -2.38 -6.01 3.11
N PHE A 37 -2.49 -5.03 3.99
CA PHE A 37 -2.67 -5.24 5.41
C PHE A 37 -4.15 -5.14 5.71
N VAL A 38 -4.74 -6.27 6.11
CA VAL A 38 -6.16 -6.39 6.42
C VAL A 38 -6.33 -6.29 7.94
N LYS A 39 -7.19 -5.37 8.39
CA LYS A 39 -7.53 -5.19 9.80
C LYS A 39 -9.04 -5.32 9.98
N ASN A 40 -9.46 -6.15 10.92
CA ASN A 40 -10.85 -6.17 11.38
C ASN A 40 -11.02 -5.13 12.50
N GLN A 41 -11.85 -4.12 12.25
CA GLN A 41 -12.22 -3.08 13.19
C GLN A 41 -13.69 -3.29 13.55
N ASN A 42 -13.97 -3.93 14.68
CA ASN A 42 -15.33 -4.14 15.21
C ASN A 42 -16.32 -4.80 14.23
N GLY A 43 -15.85 -5.74 13.39
CA GLY A 43 -16.66 -6.43 12.41
C GLY A 43 -16.53 -5.88 10.98
N GLU A 44 -15.92 -4.71 10.81
CA GLU A 44 -15.65 -4.13 9.50
C GLU A 44 -14.20 -4.39 9.07
N LEU A 45 -14.01 -4.74 7.80
CA LEU A 45 -12.68 -4.94 7.24
C LEU A 45 -12.15 -3.61 6.70
N SER A 46 -11.01 -3.18 7.22
CA SER A 46 -10.23 -2.07 6.69
C SER A 46 -8.94 -2.59 6.08
N THR A 47 -8.54 -2.03 4.94
CA THR A 47 -7.35 -2.42 4.21
C THR A 47 -6.46 -1.21 3.93
N ARG A 48 -5.15 -1.46 3.90
CA ARG A 48 -4.12 -0.52 3.46
C ARG A 48 -2.99 -1.28 2.76
N VAL A 49 -2.10 -0.59 2.06
CA VAL A 49 -0.89 -1.21 1.52
C VAL A 49 -0.04 -1.78 2.66
N TYR A 50 0.46 -3.01 2.48
CA TYR A 50 1.35 -3.65 3.42
C TYR A 50 2.80 -3.28 3.13
N HIS A 51 3.47 -2.69 4.11
CA HIS A 51 4.91 -2.51 4.13
C HIS A 51 5.52 -3.45 5.17
N HIS A 52 6.50 -4.23 4.75
CA HIS A 52 7.14 -5.17 5.65
C HIS A 52 8.02 -4.41 6.66
N PRO A 53 7.85 -4.61 7.99
CA PRO A 53 8.45 -3.75 9.01
C PRO A 53 9.98 -3.83 9.09
N ILE A 54 10.58 -4.91 8.58
CA ILE A 54 12.03 -5.13 8.58
C ILE A 54 12.68 -4.50 7.34
N LEU A 55 11.91 -4.20 6.30
CA LEU A 55 12.48 -3.58 5.09
C LEU A 55 12.74 -2.09 5.34
N PRO A 56 13.87 -1.55 4.83
CA PRO A 56 14.13 -0.13 4.92
C PRO A 56 12.99 0.68 4.32
N ARG A 57 12.51 1.68 5.08
CA ARG A 57 11.53 2.64 4.56
C ARG A 57 12.17 3.48 3.46
N TYR A 58 11.33 4.01 2.58
CA TYR A 58 11.74 4.98 1.56
C TYR A 58 12.83 4.48 0.62
N THR A 59 12.89 3.17 0.37
CA THR A 59 13.81 2.59 -0.61
C THR A 59 13.06 2.35 -1.92
N LEU A 60 13.59 2.88 -3.02
CA LEU A 60 13.07 2.54 -4.34
C LEU A 60 13.44 1.09 -4.69
N PRO A 61 12.51 0.31 -5.26
CA PRO A 61 12.90 -0.95 -5.86
C PRO A 61 13.83 -0.61 -7.03
N TYR A 62 15.04 -1.15 -7.00
CA TYR A 62 16.10 -1.04 -8.03
C TYR A 62 16.95 0.25 -7.97
N VAL A 63 18.09 0.17 -7.26
CA VAL A 63 18.94 1.33 -6.93
C VAL A 63 19.99 1.67 -8.01
N VAL A 64 20.13 0.89 -9.10
CA VAL A 64 21.21 1.13 -10.09
C VAL A 64 20.74 0.96 -11.54
N GLY A 65 20.91 2.01 -12.36
CA GLY A 65 20.85 1.93 -13.82
C GLY A 65 19.50 2.20 -14.51
N HIS A 66 18.43 2.53 -13.76
CA HIS A 66 17.11 2.78 -14.34
C HIS A 66 16.87 4.25 -14.68
N SER A 67 16.20 4.49 -15.82
CA SER A 67 15.87 5.83 -16.28
C SER A 67 14.80 6.49 -15.40
N LYS A 68 14.75 7.83 -15.40
CA LYS A 68 13.67 8.60 -14.73
C LYS A 68 12.27 8.17 -15.17
N LEU A 69 12.13 7.67 -16.40
CA LEU A 69 10.85 7.15 -16.92
C LEU A 69 10.39 5.92 -16.13
N ALA A 70 11.29 4.96 -15.88
CA ALA A 70 10.95 3.75 -15.14
C ALA A 70 10.46 4.05 -13.71
N HIS A 71 11.05 5.04 -13.04
CA HIS A 71 10.59 5.46 -11.72
C HIS A 71 9.28 6.27 -11.75
N GLY A 72 9.02 7.00 -12.84
CA GLY A 72 7.71 7.62 -13.06
C GLY A 72 6.61 6.57 -13.21
N ASP A 73 6.86 5.54 -14.01
CA ASP A 73 5.92 4.42 -14.21
C ASP A 73 5.73 3.61 -12.94
N TRP A 74 6.81 3.36 -12.18
CA TRP A 74 6.73 2.75 -10.86
C TRP A 74 5.85 3.57 -9.91
N PHE A 75 6.08 4.87 -9.82
CA PHE A 75 5.35 5.74 -8.91
C PHE A 75 3.84 5.76 -9.22
N ARG A 76 3.48 5.93 -10.49
CA ARG A 76 2.08 5.90 -10.95
C ARG A 76 1.44 4.55 -10.69
N SER A 77 2.16 3.46 -10.98
CA SER A 77 1.69 2.10 -10.71
C SER A 77 1.49 1.85 -9.22
N ALA A 78 2.37 2.39 -8.38
CA ALA A 78 2.24 2.32 -6.93
C ALA A 78 1.02 3.09 -6.41
N LEU A 79 0.71 4.26 -6.97
CA LEU A 79 -0.50 5.02 -6.66
C LEU A 79 -1.78 4.26 -7.06
N ILE A 80 -1.81 3.66 -8.26
CA ILE A 80 -2.94 2.84 -8.70
C ILE A 80 -3.15 1.68 -7.73
N ARG A 81 -2.07 0.99 -7.35
CA ARG A 81 -2.12 -0.09 -6.36
C ARG A 81 -2.63 0.40 -4.99
N ALA A 82 -2.24 1.59 -4.56
CA ALA A 82 -2.72 2.17 -3.32
C ALA A 82 -4.25 2.37 -3.34
N VAL A 83 -4.82 2.85 -4.45
CA VAL A 83 -6.29 2.95 -4.61
C VAL A 83 -6.95 1.58 -4.51
N CYS A 84 -6.38 0.55 -5.14
CA CYS A 84 -6.94 -0.79 -5.09
C CYS A 84 -6.90 -1.44 -3.70
N TYR A 85 -5.92 -1.08 -2.86
CA TYR A 85 -5.71 -1.71 -1.55
C TYR A 85 -6.23 -0.91 -0.38
N CYS A 86 -6.38 0.42 -0.48
CA CYS A 86 -6.82 1.25 0.62
C CYS A 86 -8.34 1.32 0.68
N SER A 87 -8.94 0.88 1.79
CA SER A 87 -10.39 0.92 2.00
C SER A 87 -10.93 2.32 2.34
N SER A 88 -10.04 3.27 2.61
CA SER A 88 -10.40 4.65 2.95
C SER A 88 -9.47 5.65 2.27
N ILE A 89 -9.97 6.87 2.06
CA ILE A 89 -9.19 7.96 1.46
C ILE A 89 -8.02 8.36 2.35
N GLU A 90 -8.16 8.24 3.67
CA GLU A 90 -7.09 8.48 4.64
C GLU A 90 -5.93 7.51 4.43
N ASN A 91 -6.21 6.22 4.32
CA ASN A 91 -5.19 5.20 4.09
C ASN A 91 -4.51 5.39 2.72
N PHE A 92 -5.28 5.79 1.70
CA PHE A 92 -4.73 6.15 0.41
C PHE A 92 -3.79 7.36 0.50
N ASN A 93 -4.19 8.43 1.19
CA ASN A 93 -3.37 9.63 1.34
C ASN A 93 -2.08 9.37 2.12
N LEU A 94 -2.13 8.55 3.17
CA LEU A 94 -0.93 8.14 3.91
C LEU A 94 0.04 7.37 2.99
N GLU A 95 -0.48 6.47 2.16
CA GLU A 95 0.34 5.74 1.18
C GLU A 95 0.89 6.68 0.09
N ARG A 96 0.08 7.61 -0.43
CA ARG A 96 0.50 8.62 -1.40
C ARG A 96 1.70 9.39 -0.85
N ILE A 97 1.59 9.93 0.36
CA ILE A 97 2.66 10.70 0.99
C ILE A 97 3.90 9.82 1.22
N TYR A 98 3.72 8.56 1.65
CA TYR A 98 4.84 7.62 1.76
C TYR A 98 5.59 7.44 0.44
N LEU A 99 4.89 7.34 -0.70
CA LEU A 99 5.49 7.24 -2.03
C LEU A 99 6.20 8.54 -2.42
N GLU A 100 5.58 9.70 -2.16
CA GLU A 100 6.18 11.02 -2.39
C GLU A 100 7.52 11.15 -1.64
N LEU A 101 7.52 10.85 -0.34
CA LEU A 101 8.71 10.85 0.51
C LEU A 101 9.75 9.84 0.03
N THR A 102 9.32 8.67 -0.47
CA THR A 102 10.24 7.68 -1.06
C THR A 102 10.99 8.29 -2.24
N CYS A 103 10.32 8.97 -3.17
CA CYS A 103 11.00 9.63 -4.27
C CYS A 103 11.93 10.76 -3.81
N LEU A 104 11.49 11.61 -2.89
CA LEU A 104 12.30 12.72 -2.38
C LEU A 104 13.57 12.21 -1.68
N ALA A 105 13.45 11.18 -0.83
CA ALA A 105 14.58 10.57 -0.13
C ALA A 105 15.60 9.93 -1.08
N ASN A 106 15.20 9.56 -2.30
CA ASN A 106 16.08 9.00 -3.34
C ASN A 106 16.55 10.07 -4.35
N GLY A 107 16.47 11.36 -4.02
CA GLY A 107 17.04 12.44 -4.81
C GLY A 107 16.19 12.92 -5.99
N TYR A 108 14.93 12.51 -6.09
CA TYR A 108 14.01 13.07 -7.08
C TYR A 108 13.56 14.48 -6.67
N SER A 109 13.34 15.34 -7.66
CA SER A 109 12.87 16.70 -7.39
C SER A 109 11.40 16.73 -7.00
N ILE A 110 11.00 17.77 -6.25
CA ILE A 110 9.59 18.02 -5.94
C ILE A 110 8.73 18.13 -7.21
N PHE A 111 9.25 18.75 -8.27
CA PHE A 111 8.59 18.83 -9.57
C PHE A 111 8.31 17.45 -10.18
N PHE A 112 9.22 16.49 -10.04
CA PHE A 112 8.99 15.13 -10.52
C PHE A 112 7.82 14.48 -9.77
N VAL A 113 7.77 14.65 -8.45
CA VAL A 113 6.73 14.10 -7.60
C VAL A 113 5.38 14.75 -7.93
N GLU A 114 5.30 16.07 -7.92
CA GLU A 114 4.08 16.83 -8.20
C GLU A 114 3.53 16.54 -9.59
N ASN A 115 4.40 16.41 -10.61
CA ASN A 115 3.98 16.08 -11.96
C ASN A 115 3.35 14.68 -12.04
N ASN A 116 3.92 13.68 -11.35
CA ASN A 116 3.35 12.34 -11.32
C ASN A 116 2.05 12.27 -10.52
N VAL A 117 1.96 12.97 -9.39
CA VAL A 117 0.73 13.07 -8.60
C VAL A 117 -0.37 13.78 -9.40
N HIS A 118 -0.06 14.91 -10.04
CA HIS A 118 -1.01 15.64 -10.87
C HIS A 118 -1.50 14.79 -12.04
N HIS A 119 -0.57 14.14 -12.75
CA HIS A 119 -0.94 13.22 -13.84
C HIS A 119 -1.87 12.10 -13.35
N PHE A 120 -1.60 11.52 -12.18
CA PHE A 120 -2.45 10.48 -11.60
C PHE A 120 -3.87 10.99 -11.34
N PHE A 121 -4.03 12.10 -10.62
CA PHE A 121 -5.36 12.64 -10.30
C PHE A 121 -6.10 13.11 -11.54
N GLY A 122 -5.41 13.74 -12.50
CA GLY A 122 -5.99 14.16 -13.77
C GLY A 122 -6.46 12.98 -14.62
N TYR A 123 -5.70 11.88 -14.65
CA TYR A 123 -6.09 10.65 -15.35
C TYR A 123 -7.39 10.03 -14.81
N PHE A 124 -7.60 10.10 -13.49
CA PHE A 124 -8.83 9.60 -12.84
C PHE A 124 -9.91 10.67 -12.67
N HIS A 125 -9.73 11.88 -13.21
CA HIS A 125 -10.65 13.02 -13.03
C HIS A 125 -10.98 13.33 -11.57
N ALA A 126 -9.97 13.22 -10.69
CA ALA A 126 -10.12 13.30 -9.24
C ALA A 126 -9.34 14.49 -8.64
N ASP A 127 -9.10 15.56 -9.41
CA ASP A 127 -8.28 16.71 -9.01
C ASP A 127 -8.74 17.36 -7.70
N THR A 128 -10.05 17.38 -7.43
CA THR A 128 -10.63 17.93 -6.19
C THR A 128 -10.23 17.14 -4.95
N MET A 129 -9.94 15.84 -5.08
CA MET A 129 -9.54 14.97 -3.98
C MET A 129 -8.12 15.25 -3.50
N ARG A 130 -7.29 15.92 -4.32
CA ARG A 130 -5.91 16.26 -3.96
C ARG A 130 -5.81 17.19 -2.74
N TYR A 131 -6.76 18.10 -2.59
CA TYR A 131 -6.70 19.24 -1.66
C TYR A 131 -7.40 18.99 -0.31
N LEU A 132 -7.99 17.81 -0.12
CA LEU A 132 -8.94 17.59 0.98
C LEU A 132 -8.32 17.46 2.38
N LYS A 133 -6.99 17.32 2.56
CA LYS A 133 -6.40 17.05 3.89
C LYS A 133 -4.92 17.48 4.10
N ASP A 134 -4.53 18.66 3.62
CA ASP A 134 -3.11 19.05 3.60
C ASP A 134 -2.49 19.49 4.96
N GLN A 135 -3.26 19.79 6.01
CA GLN A 135 -2.70 20.47 7.20
C GLN A 135 -2.38 19.58 8.41
N THR A 136 -3.04 18.44 8.60
CA THR A 136 -2.82 17.61 9.82
C THR A 136 -1.82 16.47 9.61
N ILE A 137 -1.76 15.88 8.41
CA ILE A 137 -0.92 14.70 8.13
C ILE A 137 0.57 15.08 7.95
N GLN A 138 0.85 16.29 7.44
CA GLN A 138 2.23 16.77 7.27
C GLN A 138 2.98 16.93 8.61
N ASN A 139 2.28 17.21 9.71
CA ASN A 139 2.90 17.48 11.01
C ASN A 139 3.29 16.20 11.75
N ASP A 140 2.45 15.16 11.71
CA ASP A 140 2.74 13.88 12.37
C ASP A 140 3.90 13.13 11.68
N GLN A 141 3.97 13.20 10.35
CA GLN A 141 5.02 12.52 9.58
C GLN A 141 6.35 13.29 9.54
N ARG A 142 6.33 14.63 9.71
CA ARG A 142 7.55 15.40 9.99
C ARG A 142 8.18 14.97 11.30
N ARG A 143 7.40 14.68 12.35
CA ARG A 143 7.97 14.14 13.61
C ARG A 143 8.61 12.76 13.40
N GLU A 144 7.97 11.85 12.66
CA GLU A 144 8.57 10.54 12.37
C GLU A 144 9.88 10.60 11.54
N LEU A 145 10.09 11.65 10.74
CA LEU A 145 11.31 11.83 9.93
C LEU A 145 12.47 12.49 10.70
N TYR A 146 12.20 13.24 11.77
CA TYR A 146 13.22 13.97 12.54
C TYR A 146 13.44 13.42 13.96
N GLU A 147 12.55 12.55 14.47
CA GLU A 147 12.66 11.92 15.81
C GLU A 147 13.08 10.43 15.76
N ALA A 148 13.50 9.91 14.59
CA ALA A 148 14.04 8.55 14.41
C ALA A 148 15.54 8.57 14.09
#